data_AF-A0A7K7Z2C5-F1
#
_entry.id   AF-A0A7K7Z2C5-F1
#
_cell.length_a   1.000
_cell.length_b   1.000
_cell.length_c   1.000
_cell.angle_alpha   90.00
_cell.angle_beta   90.00
_cell.angle_gamma   90.00
#
_symmetry.space_group_name_H-M   'P 1'
#
loop_
_entity.id
_entity.type
_entity.pdbx_description
1 polymer ?
#
loop_
_entity_poly.entity_id
_entity_poly.type
_entity_poly.pdbx_seq_one_letter_code
_entity_poly.pdbx_strand_id
1 'polypeptide(L)'
;QSLESELERITAQFQETRGRMRHLARGNAEKFRQVWIANEEEAKELVREALDAARIIQVQQLGIPWEEPRLWFMENVGPLGDRREKEEAMEVVMELLGGVGSRNAGGMFLREKDPVCPGILGNSQ
;
A
#
# COMPACT_ATOMS: atom_id res chain seq x y z
N GLN A 1 25.42 13.02 40.86
CA GLN A 1 24.41 13.32 39.83
C GLN A 1 23.05 12.96 40.42
N SER A 2 22.02 13.80 40.24
CA SER A 2 20.69 13.55 40.80
C SER A 2 19.87 12.69 39.85
N LEU A 3 19.02 11.82 40.40
CA LEU A 3 18.08 10.98 39.64
C LEU A 3 17.16 11.82 38.74
N GLU A 4 16.75 13.00 39.20
CA GLU A 4 15.90 13.94 38.45
C GLU A 4 16.58 14.41 37.16
N SER A 5 17.86 14.76 37.23
CA SER A 5 18.65 15.18 36.06
C SER A 5 18.79 14.07 35.02
N GLU A 6 18.87 12.82 35.46
CA GLU A 6 18.93 11.67 34.55
C GLU A 6 17.57 11.38 33.90
N LEU A 7 16.49 11.55 34.65
CA LEU A 7 15.12 11.41 34.15
C LEU A 7 14.79 12.46 33.07
N GLU A 8 15.16 13.71 33.31
CA GLU A 8 15.02 14.80 32.33
C GLU A 8 15.81 14.50 31.05
N ARG A 9 17.06 14.06 31.19
CA ARG A 9 17.93 13.69 30.07
C ARG A 9 17.33 12.56 29.24
N ILE A 10 16.87 11.48 29.87
CA ILE A 10 16.25 10.34 29.19
C ILE A 10 14.97 10.77 28.47
N THR A 11 14.17 11.62 29.11
CA THR A 11 12.93 12.15 28.51
C THR A 11 13.22 12.98 27.27
N ALA A 12 14.24 13.85 27.31
CA ALA A 12 14.66 14.64 26.14
C ALA A 12 15.12 13.73 24.97
N GLN A 13 15.93 12.72 25.25
CA GLN A 13 16.40 11.76 24.25
C GLN A 13 15.26 10.93 23.64
N PHE A 14 14.26 10.56 24.44
CA PHE A 14 13.07 9.87 23.96
C PHE A 14 12.27 10.75 22.99
N GLN A 15 12.04 12.02 23.34
CA GLN A 15 11.31 12.95 22.47
C GLN A 15 12.03 13.21 21.15
N GLU A 16 13.36 13.37 21.19
CA GLU A 16 14.19 13.52 19.99
C GLU A 16 14.09 12.29 19.08
N THR A 17 14.26 11.09 19.66
CA THR A 17 14.17 9.83 18.91
C THR A 17 12.80 9.65 18.27
N ARG A 18 11.74 9.98 19.00
CA ARG A 18 10.36 9.96 18.50
C ARG A 18 10.16 10.95 17.35
N GLY A 19 10.75 12.14 17.43
CA GLY A 19 10.78 13.10 16.34
C GLY A 19 11.44 12.52 15.09
N ARG A 20 12.62 11.93 15.23
CA ARG A 20 13.34 11.27 14.13
C ARG A 20 12.54 10.13 13.51
N MET A 21 11.89 9.29 14.32
CA MET A 21 11.04 8.19 13.83
C MET A 21 9.87 8.69 12.97
N ARG A 22 9.20 9.79 13.36
CA ARG A 22 8.13 10.38 12.54
C ARG A 22 8.64 10.85 11.18
N HIS A 23 9.81 11.51 11.15
CA HIS A 23 10.43 11.94 9.89
C HIS A 23 10.81 10.75 9.00
N LEU A 24 11.38 9.69 9.59
CA LEU A 24 11.71 8.46 8.87
C LEU A 24 10.48 7.76 8.32
N ALA A 25 9.41 7.61 9.12
CA ALA A 25 8.16 6.99 8.68
C ALA A 25 7.58 7.73 7.45
N ARG A 26 7.54 9.07 7.51
CA ARG A 26 7.05 9.90 6.40
C ARG A 26 7.92 9.76 5.14
N GLY A 27 9.25 9.82 5.31
CA GLY A 27 10.19 9.66 4.20
C GLY A 27 10.16 8.26 3.58
N ASN A 28 9.98 7.22 4.40
CA ASN A 28 9.87 5.85 3.95
C ASN A 28 8.58 5.61 3.17
N ALA A 29 7.45 6.15 3.62
CA ALA A 29 6.18 6.04 2.91
C ALA A 29 6.26 6.67 1.51
N GLU A 30 6.89 7.83 1.39
CA GLU A 30 7.09 8.50 0.10
C GLU A 30 8.00 7.70 -0.83
N LYS A 31 9.17 7.26 -0.33
CA LYS A 31 10.09 6.42 -1.12
C LYS A 31 9.46 5.10 -1.54
N PHE A 32 8.71 4.46 -0.64
CA PHE A 32 7.98 3.23 -0.93
C PHE A 32 6.99 3.44 -2.08
N ARG A 33 6.23 4.53 -2.06
CA ARG A 33 5.27 4.86 -3.12
C ARG A 33 5.96 5.06 -4.47
N GLN A 34 7.09 5.75 -4.50
CA GLN A 34 7.84 5.98 -5.74
C GLN A 34 8.35 4.67 -6.34
N VAL A 35 8.99 3.82 -5.52
CA VAL A 35 9.46 2.50 -5.97
C VAL A 35 8.30 1.61 -6.40
N TRP A 36 7.17 1.66 -5.69
CA TRP A 36 5.98 0.92 -6.08
C TRP A 36 5.52 1.31 -7.49
N ILE A 37 5.34 2.60 -7.76
CA ILE A 37 4.86 3.08 -9.06
C ILE A 37 5.81 2.66 -10.18
N ALA A 38 7.12 2.77 -9.96
CA ALA A 38 8.11 2.35 -10.95
C ALA A 38 8.01 0.84 -11.26
N ASN A 39 7.94 0.01 -10.22
CA ASN A 39 7.84 -1.45 -10.37
C ASN A 39 6.49 -1.87 -10.97
N GLU A 40 5.40 -1.18 -10.62
CA GLU A 40 4.07 -1.44 -11.14
C GLU A 40 4.00 -1.16 -12.65
N GLU A 41 4.61 -0.06 -13.11
CA GLU A 41 4.68 0.24 -14.53
C GLU A 41 5.50 -0.81 -15.29
N GLU A 42 6.67 -1.19 -14.76
CA GLU A 42 7.51 -2.25 -15.34
C GLU A 42 6.75 -3.59 -15.42
N ALA A 43 6.05 -3.97 -14.36
CA ALA A 43 5.25 -5.19 -14.33
C ALA A 43 4.12 -5.16 -15.36
N LYS A 44 3.45 -4.02 -15.56
CA LYS A 44 2.40 -3.88 -16.58
C LYS A 44 2.93 -4.07 -17.99
N GLU A 45 4.11 -3.53 -18.29
CA GLU A 45 4.74 -3.74 -19.60
C GLU A 45 5.07 -5.21 -19.84
N LEU A 46 5.63 -5.89 -18.84
CA LEU A 46 5.90 -7.33 -18.92
C LEU A 46 4.64 -8.15 -19.16
N VAL A 47 3.53 -7.80 -18.52
CA VAL A 47 2.26 -8.52 -18.76
C VAL A 47 1.75 -8.24 -20.17
N ARG A 48 1.85 -7.01 -20.70
CA ARG A 48 1.47 -6.72 -22.10
C ARG A 48 2.29 -7.54 -23.09
N GLU A 49 3.60 -7.65 -22.88
CA GLU A 49 4.49 -8.48 -23.69
C GLU A 49 4.08 -9.96 -23.62
N ALA A 50 3.82 -10.47 -22.42
CA ALA A 50 3.38 -11.85 -22.23
C ALA A 50 2.03 -12.14 -22.91
N LEU A 51 1.09 -11.20 -22.87
CA LEU A 51 -0.21 -11.34 -23.55
C LEU A 51 -0.06 -11.36 -25.07
N ASP A 52 0.80 -10.51 -25.64
CA ASP A 52 1.05 -10.53 -27.09
C ASP A 52 1.69 -11.86 -27.52
N ALA A 53 2.68 -12.35 -26.77
CA ALA A 53 3.27 -13.66 -27.01
C ALA A 53 2.23 -14.78 -26.91
N ALA A 54 1.38 -14.77 -25.88
CA ALA A 54 0.33 -15.75 -25.68
C ALA A 54 -0.70 -15.72 -26.83
N ARG A 55 -1.08 -14.52 -27.29
CA ARG A 55 -1.94 -14.32 -28.46
C ARG A 55 -1.33 -14.91 -29.72
N ILE A 56 -0.05 -14.65 -29.99
CA ILE A 56 0.67 -15.19 -31.15
C ILE A 56 0.67 -16.73 -31.10
N ILE A 57 0.99 -17.33 -29.95
CA ILE A 57 1.01 -18.79 -29.79
C ILE A 57 -0.37 -19.39 -30.02
N GLN A 58 -1.41 -18.84 -29.38
CA GLN A 58 -2.77 -19.37 -29.50
C GLN A 58 -3.31 -19.27 -30.93
N VAL A 59 -3.18 -18.09 -31.56
CA VAL A 59 -3.75 -17.84 -32.88
C VAL A 59 -2.93 -18.52 -33.97
N GLN A 60 -1.60 -18.38 -33.95
CA GLN A 60 -0.76 -18.81 -35.07
C GLN A 60 -0.31 -20.26 -34.95
N GLN A 61 0.10 -20.70 -33.75
CA GLN A 61 0.69 -22.03 -33.57
C GLN A 61 -0.38 -23.08 -33.25
N LEU A 62 -1.40 -22.72 -32.48
CA LEU A 62 -2.45 -23.65 -32.05
C LEU A 62 -3.73 -23.56 -32.89
N GLY A 63 -3.94 -22.45 -33.61
CA GLY A 63 -5.15 -22.24 -34.42
C GLY A 63 -6.42 -22.05 -33.58
N ILE A 64 -6.29 -21.65 -32.32
CA ILE A 64 -7.40 -21.42 -31.39
C ILE A 64 -7.64 -19.91 -31.29
N PRO A 65 -8.90 -19.44 -31.29
CA PRO A 65 -9.18 -18.01 -31.12
C PRO A 65 -8.66 -17.51 -29.76
N TRP A 66 -7.99 -16.36 -29.79
CA TRP A 66 -7.55 -15.66 -28.58
C TRP A 66 -8.70 -14.86 -27.97
N GLU A 67 -8.91 -15.03 -26.66
CA GLU A 67 -9.81 -14.19 -25.86
C GLU A 67 -8.97 -13.45 -24.81
N GLU A 68 -9.04 -12.12 -24.84
CA GLU A 68 -8.25 -11.29 -23.93
C GLU A 68 -8.80 -11.40 -22.49
N PRO A 69 -7.94 -11.71 -21.51
CA PRO A 69 -8.38 -11.81 -20.13
C PRO A 69 -8.79 -10.43 -19.57
N ARG A 70 -9.73 -10.42 -18.62
CA ARG A 70 -10.10 -9.18 -17.91
C ARG A 70 -9.03 -8.80 -16.90
N LEU A 71 -8.34 -7.69 -17.16
CA LEU A 71 -7.20 -7.21 -16.36
C LEU A 71 -7.54 -5.94 -15.59
N TRP A 72 -8.60 -6.00 -14.76
CA TRP A 72 -9.10 -4.87 -13.96
C TRP A 72 -8.01 -4.21 -13.07
N PHE A 73 -6.94 -4.94 -12.76
CA PHE A 73 -5.86 -4.43 -11.92
C PHE A 73 -4.80 -3.63 -12.70
N MET A 74 -4.82 -3.62 -14.03
CA MET A 74 -3.86 -2.88 -14.86
C MET A 74 -4.11 -1.37 -14.90
N GLU A 75 -5.31 -0.93 -14.56
CA GLU A 75 -5.68 0.49 -14.54
C GLU A 75 -5.29 1.20 -13.24
N ASN A 76 -4.82 0.45 -12.23
CA ASN A 76 -4.46 1.00 -10.92
C ASN A 76 -3.17 1.84 -10.99
N VAL A 77 -3.04 2.82 -10.09
CA VAL A 77 -1.78 3.54 -9.88
C VAL A 77 -1.46 3.60 -8.39
N GLY A 78 -0.45 2.85 -7.97
CA GLY A 78 0.06 2.84 -6.59
C GLY A 78 -0.32 1.59 -5.78
N PRO A 79 0.14 1.50 -4.53
CA PRO A 79 0.05 0.29 -3.71
C PRO A 79 -1.35 -0.30 -3.66
N LEU A 80 -1.50 -1.58 -3.98
CA LEU A 80 -2.75 -2.32 -3.83
C LEU A 80 -3.07 -2.45 -2.32
N GLY A 81 -4.30 -2.09 -1.93
CA GLY A 81 -4.77 -2.17 -0.55
C GLY A 81 -5.87 -1.15 -0.29
N ASP A 82 -6.89 -1.55 0.49
CA ASP A 82 -8.00 -0.69 0.89
C ASP A 82 -7.41 0.58 1.55
N ARG A 83 -7.97 1.75 1.20
CA ARG A 83 -7.62 3.02 1.87
C ARG A 83 -7.69 2.86 3.38
N ARG A 84 -8.65 2.06 3.86
CA ARG A 84 -8.86 1.75 5.27
C ARG A 84 -7.71 0.98 5.91
N GLU A 85 -7.20 -0.08 5.28
CA GLU A 85 -6.07 -0.85 5.82
C GLU A 85 -4.80 0.01 5.92
N LYS A 86 -4.61 0.93 4.96
CA LYS A 86 -3.52 1.90 4.97
C LYS A 86 -3.69 2.95 6.06
N GLU A 87 -4.91 3.46 6.25
CA GLU A 87 -5.26 4.40 7.33
C GLU A 87 -5.05 3.74 8.70
N GLU A 88 -5.52 2.51 8.89
CA GLU A 88 -5.36 1.74 10.14
C GLU A 88 -3.88 1.44 10.44
N ALA A 89 -3.11 1.00 9.44
CA ALA A 89 -1.67 0.78 9.61
C ALA A 89 -0.91 2.09 9.93
N MET A 90 -1.29 3.19 9.28
CA MET A 90 -0.72 4.51 9.55
C MET A 90 -1.14 5.04 10.92
N GLU A 91 -2.38 4.80 11.35
CA GLU A 91 -2.91 5.17 12.67
C GLU A 91 -2.17 4.44 13.78
N VAL A 92 -1.97 3.12 13.66
CA VAL A 92 -1.18 2.33 14.61
C VAL A 92 0.25 2.86 14.70
N VAL A 93 0.88 3.16 13.55
CA VAL A 93 2.22 3.76 13.54
C VAL A 93 2.21 5.15 14.18
N MET A 94 1.22 5.99 13.89
CA MET A 94 1.09 7.31 14.50
C MET A 94 0.79 7.25 15.99
N GLU A 95 0.02 6.25 16.46
CA GLU A 95 -0.26 6.01 17.87
C GLU A 95 1.00 5.57 18.61
N LEU A 96 1.75 4.62 18.06
CA LEU A 96 3.03 4.17 18.60
C LEU A 96 4.08 5.30 18.64
N LEU A 97 4.06 6.20 17.65
CA LEU A 97 4.94 7.37 17.58
C LEU A 97 4.38 8.62 18.28
N GLY A 98 3.11 8.60 18.71
CA GLY A 98 2.37 9.70 19.35
C GLY A 98 2.25 9.54 20.87
N GLY A 99 2.02 8.30 21.33
CA GLY A 99 1.98 7.86 22.73
C GLY A 99 0.79 8.39 23.56
N VAL A 100 0.04 7.45 24.17
CA VAL A 100 -0.92 7.59 25.30
C VAL A 100 -1.27 9.03 25.67
N GLY A 101 -2.38 9.55 25.13
CA GLY A 101 -2.92 10.83 25.54
C GLY A 101 -3.90 11.43 24.54
N SER A 102 -5.18 11.41 24.93
CA SER A 102 -6.31 12.14 24.32
C SER A 102 -7.05 11.42 23.18
N ARG A 103 -8.03 10.60 23.59
CA ARG A 103 -9.22 10.28 22.79
C ARG A 103 -10.07 11.55 22.67
N ASN A 104 -10.26 12.05 21.44
CA ASN A 104 -11.54 12.56 20.91
C ASN A 104 -11.31 13.34 19.61
N ALA A 105 -11.91 12.88 18.52
CA ALA A 105 -12.82 13.68 17.69
C ALA A 105 -13.36 12.80 16.56
N GLY A 106 -14.66 12.51 16.62
CA GLY A 106 -15.39 11.84 15.56
C GLY A 106 -15.46 12.69 14.30
N GLY A 107 -15.48 12.00 13.16
CA GLY A 107 -15.76 12.57 11.85
C GLY A 107 -16.38 11.50 10.97
N MET A 108 -17.71 11.47 10.94
CA MET A 108 -18.50 10.65 10.03
C MET A 108 -18.37 11.24 8.62
N PHE A 109 -17.82 10.49 7.65
CA PHE A 109 -17.81 10.90 6.25
C PHE A 109 -18.21 9.73 5.33
N LEU A 110 -19.07 10.05 4.36
CA LEU A 110 -19.89 9.12 3.61
C LEU A 110 -19.07 8.25 2.64
N ARG A 111 -19.48 6.98 2.55
CA ARG A 111 -18.95 5.93 1.67
C ARG A 111 -19.23 6.25 0.19
N GLU A 112 -18.17 6.25 -0.61
CA GLU A 112 -18.26 5.87 -2.02
C GLU A 112 -17.70 4.44 -2.15
N LYS A 113 -18.39 3.60 -2.91
CA LYS A 113 -18.12 2.17 -2.99
C LYS A 113 -16.98 1.92 -3.98
N ASP A 114 -15.79 1.66 -3.46
CA ASP A 114 -14.68 1.19 -4.29
C ASP A 114 -14.98 -0.23 -4.83
N PRO A 115 -14.54 -0.56 -6.05
CA PRO A 115 -14.77 -1.87 -6.65
C PRO A 115 -14.01 -2.94 -5.86
N VAL A 116 -14.79 -3.82 -5.21
CA VAL A 116 -14.29 -4.99 -4.48
C VAL A 116 -13.80 -6.03 -5.49
N CYS A 117 -12.62 -6.62 -5.24
CA CYS A 117 -12.10 -7.78 -5.95
C CYS A 117 -13.19 -8.86 -6.04
N PRO A 118 -13.70 -9.20 -7.25
CA PRO A 118 -14.61 -10.33 -7.38
C PRO A 118 -13.81 -11.59 -7.04
N GLY A 119 -14.21 -12.25 -5.95
CA GLY A 119 -13.56 -13.46 -5.47
C GLY A 119 -13.45 -14.50 -6.57
N ILE A 120 -12.33 -15.23 -6.55
CA ILE A 120 -12.10 -16.45 -7.30
C ILE A 120 -13.14 -17.48 -6.81
N LEU A 121 -14.35 -17.43 -7.37
CA LEU A 121 -15.26 -18.57 -7.37
C LEU A 121 -15.08 -19.22 -8.73
N GLY A 122 -14.23 -20.24 -8.74
CA GLY A 122 -14.14 -21.17 -9.84
C GLY A 122 -15.51 -21.78 -10.08
N ASN A 123 -15.96 -21.72 -11.33
CA ASN A 123 -17.01 -22.58 -11.82
C ASN A 123 -16.45 -23.30 -13.05
N SER A 124 -15.92 -24.50 -12.80
CA SER A 124 -15.92 -25.55 -13.81
C SER A 124 -17.37 -26.00 -13.99
N GLN A 125 -17.93 -25.76 -15.17
CA GLN A 125 -18.92 -26.62 -15.82
C GLN A 125 -18.63 -26.65 -17.30
#